data_AF-A0A0R2CES6-F1
#
_entry.id   AF-A0A0R2CES6-F1
#
_cell.length_a   1.000
_cell.length_b   1.000
_cell.length_c   1.000
_cell.angle_alpha   90.00
_cell.angle_beta   90.00
_cell.angle_gamma   90.00
#
_symmetry.space_group_name_H-M   'P 1'
#
loop_
_entity.id
_entity.type
_entity.pdbx_description
1 polymer ?
#
loop_
_entity_poly.entity_id
_entity_poly.type
_entity_poly.pdbx_seq_one_letter_code
_entity_poly.pdbx_strand_id
1 'polypeptide(L)'
;MNCKNQQQLPFIIAHEISHILNCDQSDAKLCFSTLLNTKYEFKANCGAIELLVPYYLNSLDNYEQANLDDFMKMFAIPVDMQDICKCKIINYVQK
;
A
#
# COMPACT_ATOMS: atom_id res chain seq x y z
N MET A 1 -4.09 9.44 -13.97
CA MET A 1 -2.94 8.52 -13.82
C MET A 1 -2.24 8.35 -15.16
N ASN A 2 -0.94 8.61 -15.21
CA ASN A 2 -0.08 8.23 -16.35
C ASN A 2 0.96 7.25 -15.79
N CYS A 3 0.63 5.95 -15.81
CA CYS A 3 1.51 4.91 -15.27
C CYS A 3 2.58 4.57 -16.31
N LYS A 4 3.64 5.39 -16.38
CA LYS A 4 4.81 5.08 -17.23
C LYS A 4 5.51 3.79 -16.79
N ASN A 5 5.37 3.43 -15.51
CA ASN A 5 5.84 2.17 -14.96
C ASN A 5 4.63 1.28 -14.59
N GLN A 6 4.41 0.22 -15.38
CA GLN A 6 3.33 -0.74 -15.13
C GLN A 6 3.52 -1.52 -13.82
N GLN A 7 4.76 -1.64 -13.31
CA GLN A 7 5.03 -2.34 -12.05
C GLN A 7 4.47 -1.59 -10.83
N GLN A 8 4.19 -0.29 -10.95
CA GLN A 8 3.59 0.51 -9.88
C GLN A 8 2.07 0.37 -9.82
N LEU A 9 1.47 -0.25 -10.84
CA LEU A 9 0.02 -0.38 -10.94
C LEU A 9 -0.62 -1.09 -9.74
N PRO A 10 -0.06 -2.20 -9.20
CA PRO A 10 -0.61 -2.83 -8.00
C PRO A 10 -0.64 -1.88 -6.80
N PHE A 11 0.42 -1.10 -6.59
CA PHE A 11 0.50 -0.13 -5.50
C PHE A 11 -0.51 1.02 -5.68
N ILE A 12 -0.63 1.56 -6.89
CA ILE A 12 -1.61 2.61 -7.20
C ILE A 12 -3.04 2.10 -6.99
N ILE A 13 -3.36 0.90 -7.47
CA ILE A 13 -4.69 0.31 -7.28
C ILE A 13 -4.98 0.10 -5.79
N ALA A 14 -4.04 -0.45 -5.03
CA ALA A 14 -4.19 -0.66 -3.59
C ALA A 14 -4.37 0.67 -2.84
N HIS A 15 -3.69 1.74 -3.26
CA HIS A 15 -3.85 3.10 -2.75
C HIS A 15 -5.26 3.63 -2.98
N GLU A 16 -5.79 3.55 -4.21
CA GLU A 16 -7.15 4.00 -4.50
C GLU A 16 -8.22 3.15 -3.79
N ILE A 17 -8.02 1.83 -3.67
CA ILE A 17 -8.90 0.97 -2.85
C ILE A 17 -8.87 1.43 -1.40
N SER A 18 -7.68 1.74 -0.87
CA SER A 18 -7.54 2.21 0.50
C SER A 18 -8.24 3.56 0.74
N HIS A 19 -8.21 4.48 -0.23
CA HIS A 19 -9.03 5.70 -0.18
C HIS A 19 -10.51 5.36 -0.05
N ILE A 20 -11.03 4.46 -0.88
CA ILE A 20 -12.45 4.06 -0.86
C ILE A 20 -12.84 3.45 0.49
N LEU A 21 -11.99 2.59 1.06
CA LEU A 21 -12.25 1.93 2.34
C LEU A 21 -12.17 2.89 3.55
N ASN A 22 -11.40 3.97 3.43
CA ASN A 22 -11.15 4.92 4.53
C ASN A 22 -11.94 6.23 4.42
N CYS A 23 -12.63 6.48 3.31
CA CYS A 23 -13.54 7.61 3.20
C CYS A 23 -14.78 7.37 4.06
N ASP A 24 -14.91 8.13 5.15
CA ASP A 24 -16.18 8.25 5.88
C ASP A 24 -17.27 8.73 4.91
N GLN A 25 -18.50 8.22 5.04
CA GLN A 25 -19.61 8.54 4.11
C GLN A 25 -19.92 10.04 3.98
N SER A 26 -19.49 10.87 4.95
CA SER A 26 -19.58 12.33 4.91
C SER A 26 -18.50 13.03 4.08
N ASP A 27 -17.40 12.33 3.76
CA ASP A 27 -16.23 12.81 3.01
C ASP A 27 -16.18 12.22 1.59
N ALA A 28 -17.26 11.59 1.13
CA ALA A 28 -17.41 10.98 -0.20
C ALA A 28 -17.47 12.01 -1.34
N LYS A 29 -16.50 12.93 -1.41
CA LYS A 29 -16.12 13.55 -2.68
C LYS A 29 -15.26 12.53 -3.41
N LEU A 30 -15.96 11.72 -4.20
CA LEU A 30 -15.38 10.88 -5.24
C LEU A 30 -14.39 11.71 -6.05
N CYS A 31 -13.12 11.40 -5.88
CA CYS A 31 -12.00 11.71 -6.76
C CYS A 31 -11.71 13.22 -6.98
N PHE A 32 -10.43 13.56 -7.05
CA PHE A 32 -9.85 14.87 -7.42
C PHE A 32 -9.60 15.91 -6.31
N SER A 33 -10.42 16.06 -5.25
CA SER A 33 -10.16 17.11 -4.23
C SER A 33 -9.45 16.63 -2.95
N THR A 34 -9.47 15.33 -2.66
CA THR A 34 -8.83 14.73 -1.47
C THR A 34 -7.29 14.73 -1.53
N LEU A 35 -6.73 14.88 -2.74
CA LEU A 35 -5.30 15.09 -3.00
C LEU A 35 -4.67 16.25 -2.19
N LEU A 36 -5.49 17.11 -1.57
CA LEU A 36 -5.03 18.28 -0.82
C LEU A 36 -4.76 17.99 0.67
N ASN A 37 -5.22 16.87 1.23
CA ASN A 37 -5.02 16.59 2.64
C ASN A 37 -4.04 15.43 2.87
N THR A 38 -2.83 15.79 3.25
CA THR A 38 -1.68 14.88 3.49
C THR A 38 -1.99 13.73 4.45
N LYS A 39 -2.94 13.92 5.38
CA LYS A 39 -3.37 12.86 6.31
C LYS A 39 -4.11 11.74 5.59
N TYR A 40 -4.96 12.05 4.61
CA TYR A 40 -5.72 11.04 3.87
C TYR A 40 -4.81 10.30 2.89
N GLU A 41 -3.92 11.00 2.20
CA GLU A 41 -2.90 10.39 1.34
C GLU A 41 -1.97 9.45 2.12
N PHE A 42 -1.54 9.85 3.33
CA PHE A 42 -0.74 8.98 4.19
C PHE A 42 -1.51 7.73 4.64
N LYS A 43 -2.79 7.88 5.02
CA LYS A 43 -3.66 6.74 5.36
C LYS A 43 -3.85 5.79 4.17
N ALA A 44 -4.06 6.33 2.98
CA ALA A 44 -4.21 5.54 1.76
C ALA A 44 -2.93 4.76 1.44
N ASN A 45 -1.75 5.38 1.57
CA ASN A 45 -0.47 4.68 1.45
C ASN A 45 -0.32 3.56 2.48
N CYS A 46 -0.67 3.82 3.74
CA CYS A 46 -0.60 2.80 4.80
C CYS A 46 -1.54 1.62 4.53
N GLY A 47 -2.78 1.89 4.12
CA GLY A 47 -3.74 0.84 3.82
C GLY A 47 -3.42 0.11 2.51
N ALA A 48 -2.82 0.77 1.52
CA ALA A 48 -2.29 0.10 0.33
C ALA A 48 -1.25 -0.96 0.69
N ILE A 49 -0.28 -0.59 1.52
CA ILE A 49 0.76 -1.51 1.99
C ILE A 49 0.11 -2.68 2.75
N GLU A 50 -0.82 -2.38 3.66
CA GLU A 50 -1.54 -3.40 4.43
C GLU A 50 -2.35 -4.36 3.55
N LEU A 51 -2.96 -3.87 2.47
CA LEU A 51 -3.64 -4.70 1.48
C LEU A 51 -2.67 -5.60 0.72
N LEU A 52 -1.47 -5.13 0.39
CA LEU A 52 -0.49 -5.86 -0.41
C LEU A 52 0.34 -6.88 0.37
N VAL A 53 0.60 -6.65 1.65
CA VAL A 53 1.36 -7.57 2.53
C VAL A 53 0.87 -9.03 2.43
N PRO A 54 -0.42 -9.36 2.57
CA PRO A 54 -0.88 -10.74 2.48
C PRO A 54 -0.63 -11.36 1.10
N TYR A 55 -0.74 -10.60 0.00
CA TYR A 55 -0.48 -11.11 -1.34
C TYR A 55 0.99 -11.47 -1.54
N TYR A 56 1.90 -10.66 -0.99
CA TYR A 56 3.32 -10.98 -1.01
C TYR A 56 3.64 -12.20 -0.16
N LEU A 57 3.17 -12.25 1.08
CA LEU A 57 3.47 -13.35 1.98
C LEU A 57 2.90 -14.68 1.48
N ASN A 58 1.71 -14.68 0.87
CA ASN A 58 1.12 -15.87 0.24
C ASN A 58 1.88 -16.35 -1.01
N SER A 59 2.77 -15.54 -1.57
CA SER A 59 3.65 -15.94 -2.68
C SER A 59 4.93 -16.64 -2.22
N LEU A 60 5.19 -16.67 -0.91
CA LEU A 60 6.37 -17.30 -0.32
C LEU A 60 6.00 -18.70 0.21
N ASP A 61 6.95 -19.63 0.16
CA ASP A 61 6.79 -20.97 0.75
C ASP A 61 6.79 -20.93 2.29
N ASN A 62 7.49 -19.93 2.87
CA ASN A 62 7.56 -19.69 4.32
C ASN A 62 7.71 -18.19 4.59
N TYR A 63 6.97 -17.67 5.58
CA TYR A 63 7.03 -16.26 5.98
C TYR A 63 8.40 -15.81 6.52
N GLU A 64 9.25 -16.71 6.99
CA GLU A 64 10.63 -16.38 7.37
C GLU A 64 11.49 -15.91 6.18
N GLN A 65 11.07 -16.20 4.95
CA GLN A 65 11.72 -15.73 3.73
C GLN A 65 11.31 -14.30 3.35
N ALA A 66 10.38 -13.69 4.10
CA ALA A 66 9.90 -12.34 3.80
C ALA A 66 11.06 -11.35 3.81
N ASN A 67 11.27 -10.72 2.67
CA ASN A 67 12.31 -9.73 2.45
C ASN A 67 11.67 -8.38 2.08
N LEU A 68 12.09 -7.33 2.79
CA LEU A 68 11.54 -5.98 2.61
C LEU A 68 11.81 -5.43 1.21
N ASP A 69 13.02 -5.64 0.69
CA ASP A 69 13.44 -5.13 -0.62
C ASP A 69 12.68 -5.86 -1.74
N ASP A 70 12.47 -7.17 -1.61
CA ASP A 70 11.69 -7.95 -2.57
C ASP A 70 10.22 -7.52 -2.59
N PHE A 71 9.62 -7.27 -1.43
CA PHE A 71 8.27 -6.72 -1.32
C PHE A 71 8.15 -5.36 -2.02
N MET A 72 9.05 -4.43 -1.68
CA MET A 72 9.02 -3.08 -2.25
C MET A 72 9.27 -3.10 -3.76
N LYS A 73 10.17 -3.97 -4.23
CA LYS A 73 10.46 -4.14 -5.65
C LYS A 73 9.28 -4.77 -6.40
N MET A 74 8.62 -5.77 -5.83
CA MET A 74 7.49 -6.47 -6.44
C MET A 74 6.33 -5.53 -6.80
N PHE A 75 6.08 -4.53 -5.96
CA PHE A 75 4.99 -3.55 -6.17
C PHE A 75 5.47 -2.16 -6.55
N ALA A 76 6.76 -2.01 -6.87
CA ALA A 76 7.42 -0.73 -7.16
C ALA A 76 7.06 0.38 -6.16
N ILE A 77 7.15 0.06 -4.86
CA ILE A 77 6.83 0.97 -3.76
C ILE A 77 7.95 2.03 -3.64
N PRO A 78 7.62 3.32 -3.48
CA PRO A 78 8.61 4.37 -3.24
C PRO A 78 9.47 4.11 -1.99
N VAL A 79 10.77 4.44 -2.07
CA VAL A 79 11.74 4.22 -0.98
C VAL A 79 11.31 4.91 0.32
N ASP A 80 10.70 6.09 0.22
CA ASP A 80 10.24 6.88 1.37
C ASP A 80 9.16 6.16 2.21
N MET A 81 8.58 5.05 1.71
CA MET A 81 7.59 4.22 2.41
C MET A 81 8.20 3.00 3.11
N GLN A 82 9.53 2.82 3.05
CA GLN A 82 10.23 1.63 3.56
C GLN A 82 9.91 1.31 5.02
N ASP A 83 9.88 2.32 5.89
CA ASP A 83 9.58 2.13 7.31
C ASP A 83 8.16 1.59 7.54
N ILE A 84 7.20 2.05 6.73
CA ILE A 84 5.80 1.59 6.81
C ILE A 84 5.70 0.14 6.33
N CYS A 85 6.36 -0.19 5.22
CA CYS A 85 6.43 -1.55 4.71
C CYS A 85 7.00 -2.52 5.76
N LYS A 86 8.14 -2.14 6.38
CA LYS A 86 8.76 -2.93 7.45
C LYS A 86 7.81 -3.15 8.62
N CYS A 87 7.19 -2.08 9.12
CA CYS A 87 6.24 -2.17 10.23
C CYS A 87 5.06 -3.10 9.91
N LYS A 88 4.47 -2.96 8.72
CA LYS A 88 3.28 -3.75 8.33
C LYS A 88 3.59 -5.22 8.10
N ILE A 89 4.74 -5.56 7.50
CA ILE A 89 5.18 -6.95 7.32
C ILE A 89 5.40 -7.61 8.69
N ILE A 90 6.14 -6.96 9.59
CA ILE A 90 6.41 -7.50 10.94
C ILE A 90 5.11 -7.75 11.71
N ASN A 91 4.20 -6.77 11.70
CA ASN A 91 2.92 -6.89 12.40
C ASN A 91 2.04 -8.02 11.83
N TYR A 92 2.13 -8.30 10.54
CA TYR A 92 1.37 -9.38 9.92
C TYR A 92 1.92 -10.76 10.28
N VAL A 93 3.25 -10.93 10.29
CA VAL A 93 3.90 -12.21 10.62
C VAL A 93 3.75 -12.58 12.10
N GLN A 94 3.62 -11.60 12.99
CA GLN A 94 3.46 -11.80 14.43
C GLN A 94 2.01 -12.02 14.89
N LYS A 95 1.04 -11.91 13.98
CA LYS A 95 -0.40 -12.03 14.28
C LYS A 95 -0.89 -13.46 14.03
#